data_AF-B6ARW0-F1
#
_entry.id   AF-B6ARW0-F1
#
_cell.length_a   1.000
_cell.length_b   1.000
_cell.length_c   1.000
_cell.angle_alpha   90.00
_cell.angle_beta   90.00
_cell.angle_gamma   90.00
#
_symmetry.space_group_name_H-M   'P 1'
#
loop_
_entity.id
_entity.type
_entity.pdbx_description
1 polymer ?
#
loop_
_entity_poly.entity_id
_entity_poly.type
_entity_poly.pdbx_seq_one_letter_code
_entity_poly.pdbx_strand_id
1 'polypeptide(L)'
;MTRKATGQEVLEKAKECLVQAQTVEELRQAQSVLLPLTFGLSLKQTAQAIGVSTGWACQLRRRFLKEGGLGIRPSRGGRRRENLTREQEVEFLVPFLEKAQSGGMLIVTEIKTALENRLERRVALASVYNLLHRHGWRKLAPDKRHRKSDPLVQEDWKKN
;
A
#
# COMPACT_ATOMS: atom_id res chain seq x y z
N MET A 1 -27.50 -23.01 31.41
CA MET A 1 -26.74 -21.89 32.01
C MET A 1 -25.75 -21.38 30.99
N THR A 2 -25.74 -20.07 30.72
CA THR A 2 -24.74 -19.43 29.85
C THR A 2 -23.37 -19.49 30.53
N ARG A 3 -22.38 -20.05 29.85
CA ARG A 3 -20.99 -20.10 30.35
C ARG A 3 -20.50 -18.67 30.59
N LYS A 4 -19.96 -18.38 31.78
CA LYS A 4 -19.35 -17.06 32.07
C LYS A 4 -18.26 -16.77 31.04
N ALA A 5 -18.28 -15.55 30.50
CA ALA A 5 -17.27 -15.10 29.54
C ALA A 5 -15.91 -14.97 30.24
N THR A 6 -14.86 -15.47 29.60
CA THR A 6 -13.47 -15.42 30.10
C THR A 6 -12.76 -14.11 29.72
N GLY A 7 -11.56 -13.85 30.26
CA GLY A 7 -10.74 -12.70 29.84
C GLY A 7 -11.09 -11.39 30.55
N GLN A 8 -11.37 -11.45 31.85
CA GLN A 8 -11.61 -10.26 32.69
C GLN A 8 -10.40 -9.33 32.73
N GLU A 9 -9.18 -9.85 32.54
CA GLU A 9 -7.93 -9.10 32.46
C GLU A 9 -7.95 -8.00 31.39
N VAL A 10 -8.68 -8.22 30.30
CA VAL A 10 -8.71 -7.31 29.14
C VAL A 10 -9.91 -6.35 29.19
N LEU A 11 -10.69 -6.37 30.28
CA LEU A 11 -11.92 -5.60 30.44
C LEU A 11 -11.66 -4.09 30.45
N GLU A 12 -10.71 -3.63 31.27
CA GLU A 12 -10.40 -2.20 31.37
C GLU A 12 -9.88 -1.67 30.03
N LYS A 13 -9.01 -2.44 29.37
CA LYS A 13 -8.54 -2.11 28.03
C LYS A 13 -9.66 -2.08 26.99
N ALA A 14 -10.66 -2.96 27.09
CA ALA A 14 -11.84 -2.92 26.22
C ALA A 14 -12.66 -1.65 26.42
N LYS A 15 -12.79 -1.14 27.65
CA LYS A 15 -13.46 0.14 27.93
C LYS A 15 -12.68 1.31 27.32
N GLU A 16 -11.37 1.35 27.53
CA GLU A 16 -10.49 2.38 26.96
C GLU A 16 -10.57 2.41 25.43
N CYS A 17 -10.45 1.24 24.79
CA CYS A 17 -10.55 1.09 23.34
C CYS A 17 -11.94 1.50 22.81
N LEU A 18 -13.02 1.33 23.58
CA LEU A 18 -14.36 1.73 23.15
C LEU A 18 -14.47 3.25 23.06
N VAL A 19 -13.90 3.98 24.04
CA VAL A 19 -13.87 5.45 24.04
C VAL A 19 -12.99 6.01 22.93
N GLN A 20 -11.86 5.34 22.65
CA GLN A 20 -10.88 5.78 21.65
C GLN A 20 -11.16 5.29 20.22
N ALA A 21 -12.16 4.44 20.01
CA ALA A 21 -12.45 3.83 18.72
C ALA A 21 -12.76 4.88 17.65
N GLN A 22 -12.03 4.83 16.54
CA GLN A 22 -12.24 5.72 15.38
C GLN A 22 -13.05 5.05 14.28
N THR A 23 -13.07 3.71 14.27
CA THR A 23 -13.79 2.94 13.26
C THR A 23 -14.90 2.08 13.87
N VAL A 24 -15.94 1.81 13.07
CA VAL A 24 -17.02 0.91 13.47
C VAL A 24 -16.50 -0.50 13.75
N GLU A 25 -15.45 -0.94 13.05
CA GLU A 25 -14.82 -2.24 13.31
C GLU A 25 -14.17 -2.29 14.70
N GLU A 26 -13.43 -1.25 15.10
CA GLU A 26 -12.82 -1.12 16.42
C GLU A 26 -13.88 -1.08 17.52
N LEU A 27 -14.93 -0.27 17.34
CA LEU A 27 -16.04 -0.17 18.27
C LEU A 27 -16.70 -1.54 18.50
N ARG A 28 -17.02 -2.24 17.40
CA ARG A 28 -17.63 -3.58 17.46
C ARG A 28 -16.68 -4.60 18.09
N GLN A 29 -15.37 -4.49 17.87
CA GLN A 29 -14.39 -5.38 18.47
C GLN A 29 -14.31 -5.18 19.99
N ALA A 30 -14.26 -3.95 20.47
CA ALA A 30 -14.29 -3.65 21.91
C ALA A 30 -15.62 -4.09 22.55
N GLN A 31 -16.76 -3.79 21.92
CA GLN A 31 -18.08 -4.21 22.39
C GLN A 31 -18.24 -5.74 22.46
N SER A 32 -17.61 -6.49 21.55
CA SER A 32 -17.65 -7.96 21.57
C SER A 32 -17.04 -8.59 22.84
N VAL A 33 -16.19 -7.83 23.55
CA VAL A 33 -15.57 -8.23 24.82
C VAL A 33 -16.33 -7.63 26.01
N LEU A 34 -16.65 -6.34 25.93
CA LEU A 34 -17.32 -5.60 27.01
C LEU A 34 -18.73 -6.12 27.28
N LEU A 35 -19.53 -6.38 26.24
CA LEU A 35 -20.93 -6.76 26.42
C LEU A 35 -21.09 -8.12 27.15
N PRO A 36 -20.34 -9.18 26.81
CA PRO A 36 -20.39 -10.42 27.58
C PRO A 36 -19.82 -10.31 29.00
N LEU A 37 -18.77 -9.50 29.21
CA LEU A 37 -18.08 -9.43 30.51
C LEU A 37 -18.80 -8.54 31.52
N THR A 38 -19.33 -7.39 31.08
CA THR A 38 -19.99 -6.42 31.97
C THR A 38 -21.47 -6.73 32.13
N PHE A 39 -22.15 -7.11 31.06
CA PHE A 39 -23.61 -7.28 31.06
C PHE A 39 -24.06 -8.74 30.98
N GLY A 40 -23.12 -9.70 30.99
CA GLY A 40 -23.44 -11.12 30.96
C GLY A 40 -24.12 -11.60 29.67
N LEU A 41 -24.05 -10.80 28.60
CA LEU A 41 -24.69 -11.15 27.33
C LEU A 41 -24.05 -12.40 26.72
N SER A 42 -24.89 -13.28 26.17
CA SER A 42 -24.40 -14.36 25.31
C SER A 42 -23.76 -13.81 24.05
N LEU A 43 -22.89 -14.59 23.39
CA LEU A 43 -22.31 -14.19 22.11
C LEU A 43 -23.37 -13.98 21.02
N LYS A 44 -24.50 -14.70 21.10
CA LYS A 44 -25.63 -14.50 20.18
C LYS A 44 -26.30 -13.15 20.40
N GLN A 45 -26.60 -12.79 21.65
CA GLN A 45 -27.17 -11.49 22.01
C GLN A 45 -26.20 -10.35 21.70
N THR A 46 -24.91 -10.55 21.97
CA THR A 46 -23.85 -9.59 21.66
C THR A 46 -23.79 -9.33 20.16
N ALA A 47 -23.80 -10.38 19.34
CA ALA A 47 -23.79 -10.27 17.88
C ALA A 47 -25.02 -9.49 17.37
N GLN A 48 -26.20 -9.75 17.92
CA GLN A 48 -27.41 -9.01 17.61
C GLN A 48 -27.31 -7.53 18.01
N ALA A 49 -26.77 -7.22 19.19
CA ALA A 49 -26.60 -5.86 19.69
C ALA A 49 -25.64 -5.02 18.84
N ILE A 50 -24.54 -5.60 18.36
CA ILE A 50 -23.53 -4.90 17.55
C ILE A 50 -23.81 -4.97 16.03
N GLY A 51 -24.84 -5.71 15.62
CA GLY A 51 -25.27 -5.85 14.23
C GLY A 51 -24.37 -6.71 13.35
N VAL A 52 -23.86 -7.84 13.86
CA VAL A 52 -22.99 -8.77 13.10
C VAL A 52 -23.41 -10.22 13.28
N SER A 53 -22.83 -11.14 12.50
CA SER A 53 -23.08 -12.58 12.68
C SER A 53 -22.44 -13.11 13.97
N THR A 54 -22.99 -14.18 14.53
CA THR A 54 -22.47 -14.82 15.76
C THR A 54 -21.01 -15.26 15.60
N GLY A 55 -20.68 -15.86 14.45
CA GLY A 55 -19.30 -16.25 14.12
C GLY A 55 -18.34 -15.06 14.07
N TRP A 56 -18.80 -13.92 13.52
CA TRP A 56 -17.99 -12.70 13.49
C TRP A 56 -17.77 -12.12 14.89
N ALA A 57 -18.81 -12.06 15.73
CA ALA A 57 -18.68 -11.62 17.11
C ALA A 57 -17.69 -12.51 17.91
N CYS A 58 -17.73 -13.82 17.70
CA CYS A 58 -16.74 -14.75 18.26
C CYS A 58 -15.32 -14.44 17.79
N GLN A 59 -15.14 -14.16 16.50
CA GLN A 59 -13.83 -13.84 15.92
C GLN A 59 -13.28 -12.52 16.44
N LEU A 60 -14.10 -11.47 16.50
CA LEU A 60 -13.75 -10.16 17.06
C LEU A 60 -13.27 -10.30 18.51
N ARG A 61 -14.03 -11.02 19.33
CA ARG A 61 -13.69 -11.25 20.74
C ARG A 61 -12.39 -12.04 20.87
N ARG A 62 -12.22 -13.13 20.13
CA ARG A 62 -10.99 -13.95 20.15
C ARG A 62 -9.76 -13.14 19.75
N ARG A 63 -9.89 -12.31 18.72
CA ARG A 63 -8.81 -11.46 18.23
C ARG A 63 -8.39 -10.45 19.30
N PHE A 64 -9.36 -9.78 19.92
CA PHE A 64 -9.09 -8.84 21.01
C PHE A 64 -8.38 -9.51 22.18
N LEU A 65 -8.82 -10.70 22.61
CA LEU A 65 -8.15 -11.45 23.67
C LEU A 65 -6.73 -11.87 23.30
N LYS A 66 -6.51 -12.32 22.06
CA LYS A 66 -5.19 -12.77 21.58
C LYS A 66 -4.19 -11.61 21.52
N GLU A 67 -4.63 -10.46 21.03
CA GLU A 67 -3.79 -9.27 20.85
C GLU A 67 -3.71 -8.42 22.13
N GLY A 68 -4.53 -8.75 23.15
CA GLY A 68 -4.66 -7.97 24.37
C GLY A 68 -5.16 -6.56 24.10
N GLY A 69 -6.02 -6.33 23.11
CA GLY A 69 -6.46 -5.01 22.66
C GLY A 69 -6.95 -4.99 21.22
N LEU A 70 -7.17 -3.79 20.67
CA LEU A 70 -7.39 -3.59 19.24
C LEU A 70 -6.07 -3.86 18.49
N GLY A 71 -5.93 -4.99 17.81
CA GLY A 71 -4.72 -5.22 17.03
C GLY A 71 -4.72 -4.54 15.69
N ILE A 72 -3.51 -4.22 15.26
CA ILE A 72 -3.21 -3.61 13.97
C ILE A 72 -3.63 -4.59 12.88
N ARG A 73 -4.60 -4.20 12.05
CA ARG A 73 -4.92 -4.97 10.84
C ARG A 73 -3.87 -4.60 9.78
N PRO A 74 -3.22 -5.56 9.12
CA PRO A 74 -2.39 -5.23 7.98
C PRO A 74 -3.27 -4.54 6.93
N SER A 75 -2.81 -3.38 6.44
CA SER A 75 -3.51 -2.63 5.39
C SER A 75 -3.74 -3.53 4.18
N ARG A 76 -4.93 -3.49 3.58
CA ARG A 76 -5.15 -4.22 2.32
C ARG A 76 -4.37 -3.54 1.20
N GLY A 77 -3.74 -4.33 0.33
CA GLY A 77 -2.90 -3.81 -0.76
C GLY A 77 -1.44 -3.53 -0.36
N GLY A 78 -0.70 -2.84 -1.23
CA GLY A 78 0.72 -2.55 -1.04
C GLY A 78 1.66 -3.48 -1.83
N ARG A 79 2.96 -3.25 -1.71
CA ARG A 79 4.04 -3.89 -2.49
C ARG A 79 4.45 -5.27 -1.94
N ARG A 80 3.48 -6.17 -1.75
CA ARG A 80 3.74 -7.53 -1.21
C ARG A 80 4.37 -8.51 -2.21
N ARG A 81 4.32 -8.18 -3.49
CA ARG A 81 4.86 -8.97 -4.61
C ARG A 81 5.69 -8.08 -5.53
N GLU A 82 6.54 -7.25 -4.93
CA GLU A 82 7.43 -6.41 -5.72
C GLU A 82 8.51 -7.25 -6.41
N ASN A 83 8.92 -6.83 -7.60
CA ASN A 83 10.00 -7.48 -8.33
C ASN A 83 11.36 -7.14 -7.70
N LEU A 84 11.50 -5.92 -7.20
CA LEU A 84 12.69 -5.35 -6.57
C LEU A 84 12.24 -4.40 -5.46
N THR A 85 13.04 -4.27 -4.40
CA THR A 85 12.81 -3.24 -3.37
C THR A 85 12.97 -1.84 -3.97
N ARG A 86 12.47 -0.80 -3.28
CA ARG A 86 12.59 0.57 -3.79
C ARG A 86 14.05 0.98 -4.01
N GLU A 87 14.95 0.58 -3.12
CA GLU A 87 16.39 0.85 -3.21
C GLU A 87 17.02 0.13 -4.40
N GLN A 88 16.72 -1.17 -4.56
CA GLN A 88 17.19 -1.96 -5.69
C GLN A 88 16.67 -1.44 -7.04
N GLU A 89 15.45 -0.91 -7.08
CA GLU A 89 14.91 -0.27 -8.28
C GLU A 89 15.68 1.00 -8.65
N VAL A 90 16.07 1.83 -7.66
CA VAL A 90 16.88 3.03 -7.90
C VAL A 90 18.23 2.62 -8.46
N GLU A 91 18.95 1.72 -7.77
CA GLU A 91 20.26 1.20 -8.22
C GLU A 91 20.20 0.60 -9.62
N PHE A 92 19.12 -0.13 -9.93
CA PHE A 92 18.90 -0.70 -11.26
C PHE A 92 18.77 0.37 -12.35
N LEU A 93 18.11 1.49 -12.05
CA LEU A 93 17.81 2.53 -13.02
C LEU A 93 18.93 3.54 -13.23
N VAL A 94 19.85 3.73 -12.26
CA VAL A 94 20.99 4.66 -12.36
C VAL A 94 21.69 4.62 -13.72
N PRO A 95 22.21 3.47 -14.21
CA PRO A 95 22.97 3.44 -15.46
C PRO A 95 22.14 3.84 -16.69
N PHE A 96 20.84 3.56 -16.68
CA PHE A 96 19.95 3.91 -17.79
C PHE A 96 19.59 5.41 -17.77
N LEU A 97 19.45 5.99 -16.58
CA LEU A 97 19.16 7.41 -16.42
C LEU A 97 20.38 8.26 -16.75
N GLU A 98 21.59 7.86 -16.36
CA GLU A 98 22.84 8.56 -16.72
C GLU A 98 23.07 8.57 -18.23
N LYS A 99 22.87 7.43 -18.90
CA LYS A 99 22.92 7.31 -20.37
C LYS A 99 21.86 8.20 -21.05
N ALA A 100 20.71 8.39 -20.43
CA ALA A 100 19.67 9.27 -20.96
C ALA A 100 19.98 10.76 -20.75
N GLN A 101 20.58 11.12 -19.61
CA GLN A 101 20.97 12.50 -19.30
C GLN A 101 22.08 13.01 -20.22
N SER A 102 22.99 12.14 -20.68
CA SER A 102 24.06 12.49 -21.62
C SER A 102 23.58 12.70 -23.07
N GLY A 103 22.27 12.79 -23.29
CA GLY A 103 21.65 12.98 -24.60
C GLY A 103 21.19 11.69 -25.27
N GLY A 104 21.31 10.54 -24.59
CA GLY A 104 20.78 9.28 -25.06
C GLY A 104 19.26 9.18 -24.92
N MET A 105 18.62 8.39 -25.79
CA MET A 105 17.24 7.99 -25.59
C MET A 105 17.18 6.80 -24.63
N LEU A 106 16.24 6.83 -23.69
CA LEU A 106 15.98 5.70 -22.80
C LEU A 106 15.17 4.64 -23.56
N ILE A 107 15.78 3.48 -23.79
CA ILE A 107 15.21 2.39 -24.58
C ILE A 107 14.54 1.38 -23.64
N VAL A 108 13.20 1.36 -23.63
CA VAL A 108 12.40 0.50 -22.72
C VAL A 108 12.68 -0.99 -22.94
N THR A 109 13.01 -1.41 -24.16
CA THR A 109 13.35 -2.80 -24.47
C THR A 109 14.68 -3.23 -23.84
N GLU A 110 15.69 -2.36 -23.78
CA GLU A 110 16.96 -2.63 -23.09
C GLU A 110 16.74 -2.79 -21.57
N ILE A 111 15.89 -1.94 -20.99
CA ILE A 111 15.54 -2.05 -19.56
C ILE A 111 14.78 -3.34 -19.29
N LYS A 112 13.88 -3.75 -20.19
CA LYS A 112 13.15 -5.01 -20.05
C LYS A 112 14.11 -6.20 -20.03
N THR A 113 15.02 -6.30 -20.99
CA THR A 113 15.97 -7.43 -21.06
C THR A 113 16.89 -7.46 -19.85
N ALA A 114 17.40 -6.30 -19.42
CA ALA A 114 18.21 -6.20 -18.20
C ALA A 114 17.42 -6.60 -16.94
N LEU A 115 16.14 -6.23 -16.85
CA LEU A 115 15.29 -6.59 -15.73
C LEU A 115 14.96 -8.09 -15.73
N GLU A 116 14.72 -8.69 -16.90
CA GLU A 116 14.49 -10.13 -17.05
C GLU A 116 15.73 -10.94 -16.67
N ASN A 117 16.93 -10.47 -17.05
CA ASN A 117 18.19 -11.09 -16.67
C ASN A 117 18.44 -11.01 -15.15
N ARG A 118 18.18 -9.84 -14.55
CA ARG A 118 18.35 -9.65 -13.09
C ARG A 118 17.37 -10.49 -12.26
N LEU A 119 16.18 -10.77 -12.78
CA LEU A 119 15.15 -11.54 -12.08
C LEU A 119 15.09 -13.01 -12.52
N GLU A 120 15.91 -13.41 -13.49
CA GLU A 120 15.94 -14.75 -14.10
C GLU A 120 14.57 -15.24 -14.59
N ARG A 121 13.70 -14.32 -15.01
CA ARG A 121 12.35 -14.64 -15.47
C ARG A 121 11.80 -13.60 -16.43
N ARG A 122 10.80 -13.99 -17.21
CA ARG A 122 10.08 -13.08 -18.10
C ARG A 122 9.27 -12.05 -17.31
N VAL A 123 9.26 -10.83 -17.82
CA VAL A 123 8.57 -9.70 -17.22
C VAL A 123 7.72 -9.00 -18.28
N ALA A 124 6.49 -8.66 -17.94
CA ALA A 124 5.62 -7.90 -18.83
C ALA A 124 6.19 -6.48 -19.08
N LEU A 125 6.00 -5.95 -20.29
CA LEU A 125 6.36 -4.56 -20.62
C LEU A 125 5.72 -3.56 -19.65
N ALA A 126 4.48 -3.83 -19.22
CA ALA A 126 3.77 -3.02 -18.23
C ALA A 126 4.56 -2.87 -16.91
N SER A 127 5.30 -3.89 -16.47
CA SER A 127 6.12 -3.80 -15.25
C SER A 127 7.25 -2.81 -15.39
N VAL A 128 7.86 -2.71 -16.58
CA VAL A 128 8.93 -1.75 -16.89
C VAL A 128 8.35 -0.34 -16.95
N TYR A 129 7.21 -0.15 -17.60
CA TYR A 129 6.52 1.14 -17.60
C TYR A 129 6.12 1.58 -16.19
N ASN A 130 5.57 0.67 -15.38
CA ASN A 130 5.20 0.96 -14.00
C ASN A 130 6.43 1.29 -13.13
N LEU A 131 7.55 0.61 -13.36
CA LEU A 131 8.82 0.91 -12.71
C LEU A 131 9.26 2.34 -13.04
N LEU A 132 9.36 2.68 -14.33
CA LEU A 132 9.77 4.00 -14.78
C LEU A 132 8.83 5.11 -14.27
N HIS A 133 7.52 4.87 -14.32
CA HIS A 133 6.51 5.80 -13.81
C HIS A 133 6.65 6.06 -12.30
N ARG A 134 6.93 5.01 -11.49
CA ARG A 134 7.17 5.16 -10.03
C ARG A 134 8.38 6.03 -9.73
N HIS A 135 9.42 5.97 -10.57
CA HIS A 135 10.63 6.78 -10.44
C HIS A 135 10.53 8.14 -11.14
N GLY A 136 9.30 8.59 -11.46
CA GLY A 136 9.05 9.92 -11.99
C GLY A 136 9.51 10.11 -13.43
N TRP A 137 9.86 9.03 -14.15
CA TRP A 137 10.28 9.14 -15.52
C TRP A 137 9.08 9.49 -16.42
N ARG A 138 9.14 10.67 -17.05
CA ARG A 138 8.22 11.10 -18.10
C ARG A 138 8.96 11.05 -19.43
N LYS A 139 8.26 10.66 -20.50
CA LYS A 139 8.78 10.74 -21.88
C LYS A 139 9.23 12.18 -22.12
N LEU A 140 10.55 12.42 -22.12
CA LEU A 140 11.10 13.70 -22.56
C LEU A 140 10.75 13.80 -24.05
N ALA A 141 9.84 14.70 -24.40
CA ALA A 141 9.71 15.10 -25.79
C ALA A 141 11.04 15.73 -26.22
N PRO A 142 11.53 15.50 -27.45
CA PRO A 142 12.66 16.23 -27.98
C PRO A 142 12.37 17.72 -27.82
N ASP A 143 13.30 18.46 -27.22
CA ASP A 143 13.12 19.90 -27.05
C ASP A 143 12.95 20.54 -28.44
N LYS A 144 11.95 21.41 -28.59
CA LYS A 144 11.64 22.03 -29.89
C LYS A 144 12.74 22.98 -30.35
N ARG A 145 13.69 23.31 -29.45
CA ARG A 145 14.75 24.29 -29.69
C ARG A 145 16.10 23.60 -29.60
N HIS A 146 16.87 23.68 -30.68
CA HIS A 146 18.26 23.25 -30.69
C HIS A 146 19.11 24.25 -29.88
N ARG A 147 20.07 23.78 -29.08
CA ARG A 147 20.90 24.65 -28.21
C ARG A 147 21.75 25.68 -28.98
N LYS A 148 22.01 25.42 -30.27
CA LYS A 148 22.67 26.35 -31.22
C LYS A 148 21.69 27.07 -32.16
N SER A 149 20.40 27.08 -31.83
CA SER A 149 19.39 27.80 -32.60
C SER A 149 19.53 29.29 -32.29
N ASP A 150 20.03 30.06 -33.26
CA ASP A 150 20.10 31.52 -33.16
C ASP A 150 18.84 32.13 -33.83
N PRO A 151 17.92 32.77 -33.08
CA PRO A 151 16.66 33.26 -33.63
C PRO A 151 16.86 34.28 -34.75
N LEU A 152 17.91 35.09 -34.65
CA LEU A 152 18.23 36.15 -35.63
C LEU A 152 18.60 35.56 -36.99
N VAL A 153 19.44 34.53 -37.01
CA VAL A 153 19.85 33.82 -38.23
C VAL A 153 18.65 33.14 -38.91
N GLN A 154 17.68 32.66 -38.13
CA GLN A 154 16.46 32.05 -38.66
C GLN A 154 15.49 33.06 -39.25
N GLU A 155 15.38 34.26 -38.66
CA GLU A 155 14.55 35.32 -39.22
C GLU A 155 15.15 35.89 -40.50
N ASP A 156 16.47 36.07 -40.55
CA ASP A 156 17.17 36.53 -41.75
C ASP A 156 17.07 35.51 -42.90
N TRP A 157 17.16 34.22 -42.59
CA TRP A 157 16.95 33.16 -43.59
C TRP A 157 15.51 33.12 -44.11
N LYS A 158 14.50 33.41 -43.27
CA LYS A 158 13.08 33.41 -43.69
C LYS A 158 12.66 34.65 -44.48
N LYS A 159 13.48 35.71 -44.49
CA LYS A 159 13.22 36.96 -45.22
C LYS A 159 13.79 36.95 -46.65
N ASN A 160 14.63 35.97 -47.00
CA ASN A 160 15.12 35.71 -48.35
C ASN A 160 14.33 34.56 -49.00
#